data_AF-A0A951HIC9-F1
#
_entry.id   AF-A0A951HIC9-F1
#
_cell.length_a   1.000
_cell.length_b   1.000
_cell.length_c   1.000
_cell.angle_alpha   90.00
_cell.angle_beta   90.00
_cell.angle_gamma   90.00
#
_symmetry.space_group_name_H-M   'P 1'
#
loop_
_entity.id
_entity.type
_entity.pdbx_description
1 polymer ?
#
loop_
_entity_poly.entity_id
_entity_poly.type
_entity_poly.pdbx_seq_one_letter_code
_entity_poly.pdbx_strand_id
1 'polypeptide(L)'
;MSGEPVEGDVLPPESEPPSASAQPAADTTPALMALLDAMRTGSVDPQKMMFDLVGSQAADRPETAMLLKLLAGGDEAEKQAALREELRAEVREEEAEKVARLAEVSERMLAENAALQERMEALAAALGACPECLGEDPLCATCDGAGSPGSRLPEAEAFHLYVRPAVERVRAALSRAAPRRPWPRNPAASAAVLTPARAGARP
;
A
#
# COMPACT_ATOMS: atom_id res chain seq x y z
N MET A 1 -8.90 -16.88 -6.62
CA MET A 1 -7.87 -16.63 -5.58
C MET A 1 -8.61 -16.31 -4.31
N SER A 2 -8.78 -17.33 -3.48
CA SER A 2 -9.67 -17.32 -2.33
C SER A 2 -8.88 -16.85 -1.11
N GLY A 3 -9.23 -15.68 -0.58
CA GLY A 3 -8.62 -15.16 0.63
C GLY A 3 -9.06 -15.97 1.84
N GLU A 4 -8.09 -16.54 2.54
CA GLU A 4 -8.30 -17.21 3.83
C GLU A 4 -8.60 -16.16 4.92
N PRO A 5 -9.60 -16.39 5.79
CA PRO A 5 -9.85 -15.53 6.94
C PRO A 5 -8.80 -15.79 8.04
N VAL A 6 -8.23 -14.72 8.58
CA VAL A 6 -7.29 -14.74 9.70
C VAL A 6 -8.07 -15.03 10.99
N GLU A 7 -7.73 -16.13 11.65
CA GLU A 7 -8.33 -16.61 12.89
C GLU A 7 -8.03 -15.69 14.08
N GLY A 8 -9.05 -15.50 14.91
CA GLY A 8 -9.15 -14.52 15.98
C GLY A 8 -8.22 -14.77 17.18
N ASP A 9 -7.80 -13.65 17.75
CA ASP A 9 -7.11 -13.55 19.04
C ASP A 9 -7.94 -14.13 20.19
N VAL A 10 -7.35 -15.09 20.89
CA VAL A 10 -7.87 -15.72 22.10
C VAL A 10 -7.44 -14.88 23.30
N LEU A 11 -8.39 -14.19 23.94
CA LEU A 11 -8.17 -13.50 25.22
C LEU A 11 -8.11 -14.52 26.37
N PRO A 12 -7.14 -14.39 27.31
CA PRO A 12 -7.02 -15.28 28.46
C PRO A 12 -8.07 -14.99 29.56
N PRO A 13 -8.38 -15.97 30.42
CA PRO A 13 -9.42 -15.87 31.44
C PRO A 13 -9.02 -15.02 32.65
N GLU A 14 -9.99 -14.27 33.17
CA GLU A 14 -9.90 -13.42 34.37
C GLU A 14 -9.75 -14.26 35.64
N SER A 15 -8.75 -13.93 36.46
CA SER A 15 -8.49 -14.54 37.77
C SER A 15 -9.19 -13.77 38.89
N GLU A 16 -9.93 -14.51 39.73
CA GLU A 16 -10.68 -14.00 40.89
C GLU A 16 -9.75 -13.48 42.01
N PRO A 17 -10.13 -12.40 42.72
CA PRO A 17 -9.33 -11.86 43.82
C PRO A 17 -9.59 -12.58 45.17
N PRO A 18 -8.59 -12.62 46.08
CA PRO A 18 -8.71 -13.27 47.38
C PRO A 18 -9.50 -12.43 48.40
N SER A 19 -10.38 -13.14 49.12
CA SER A 19 -11.13 -12.69 50.30
C SER A 19 -10.19 -12.29 51.45
N ALA A 20 -10.21 -11.00 51.83
CA ALA A 20 -9.47 -10.47 52.98
C ALA A 20 -10.35 -10.33 54.23
N SER A 21 -9.75 -10.78 55.33
CA SER A 21 -10.21 -10.87 56.71
C SER A 21 -10.61 -9.54 57.39
N ALA A 22 -11.67 -9.61 58.20
CA ALA A 22 -12.14 -8.55 59.09
C ALA A 22 -11.14 -8.25 60.22
N GLN A 23 -10.76 -6.98 60.36
CA GLN A 23 -10.02 -6.46 61.52
C GLN A 23 -10.88 -5.49 62.35
N PRO A 24 -10.62 -5.41 63.68
CA PRO A 24 -11.47 -4.70 64.64
C PRO A 24 -11.26 -3.18 64.64
N ALA A 25 -12.36 -2.47 64.89
CA ALA A 25 -12.45 -1.02 65.03
C ALA A 25 -11.72 -0.52 66.28
N ALA A 26 -10.70 0.32 66.09
CA ALA A 26 -10.05 1.07 67.15
C ALA A 26 -10.11 2.58 66.84
N ASP A 27 -10.76 3.32 67.74
CA ASP A 27 -10.53 4.71 68.15
C ASP A 27 -10.18 5.75 67.05
N THR A 28 -11.21 6.26 66.36
CA THR A 28 -11.11 7.40 65.41
C THR A 28 -11.82 8.68 65.89
N THR A 29 -12.34 8.70 67.10
CA THR A 29 -13.24 9.76 67.62
C THR A 29 -12.66 11.19 67.72
N PRO A 30 -11.37 11.45 68.01
CA PRO A 30 -10.89 12.83 68.17
C PRO A 30 -10.57 13.53 66.83
N ALA A 31 -10.11 12.80 65.81
CA ALA A 31 -9.78 13.39 64.51
C ALA A 31 -11.05 13.82 63.73
N LEU A 32 -12.15 13.10 63.91
CA LEU A 32 -13.42 13.36 63.22
C LEU A 32 -14.09 14.67 63.72
N MET A 33 -13.90 14.99 65.00
CA MET A 33 -14.34 16.26 65.59
C MET A 33 -13.57 17.47 65.04
N ALA A 34 -12.24 17.35 64.85
CA ALA A 34 -11.43 18.42 64.27
C ALA A 34 -11.82 18.72 62.80
N LEU A 35 -12.24 17.70 62.05
CA LEU A 35 -12.65 17.82 60.66
C LEU A 35 -14.02 18.52 60.51
N LEU A 36 -14.97 18.24 61.42
CA LEU A 36 -16.26 18.93 61.48
C LEU A 36 -16.11 20.42 61.79
N ASP A 37 -15.15 20.79 62.64
CA ASP A 37 -14.89 22.19 62.99
C ASP A 37 -14.20 22.95 61.84
N ALA A 38 -13.29 22.28 61.12
CA ALA A 38 -12.66 22.85 59.92
C ALA A 38 -13.68 23.15 58.80
N MET A 39 -14.61 22.23 58.51
CA MET A 39 -15.69 22.45 57.53
C MET A 39 -16.62 23.61 57.92
N ARG A 40 -16.86 23.78 59.22
CA ARG A 40 -17.69 24.87 59.75
C ARG A 40 -17.06 26.25 59.55
N THR A 41 -15.74 26.34 59.46
CA THR A 41 -15.02 27.62 59.27
C THR A 41 -14.79 28.01 57.81
N GLY A 42 -15.05 27.10 56.85
CA GLY A 42 -15.00 27.39 55.40
C GLY A 42 -13.63 27.82 54.86
N SER A 43 -12.55 27.68 55.63
CA SER A 43 -11.24 28.28 55.32
C SER A 43 -10.23 27.31 54.69
N VAL A 44 -10.54 26.02 54.61
CA VAL A 44 -9.59 25.01 54.12
C VAL A 44 -10.28 24.08 53.13
N ASP A 45 -9.57 23.80 52.04
CA ASP A 45 -9.96 22.84 51.01
C ASP A 45 -10.03 21.43 51.65
N PRO A 46 -11.24 20.88 51.89
CA PRO A 46 -11.43 19.67 52.70
C PRO A 46 -10.69 18.46 52.11
N GLN A 47 -10.42 18.47 50.80
CA GLN A 47 -9.62 17.45 50.12
C GLN A 47 -8.16 17.43 50.61
N LYS A 48 -7.52 18.58 50.82
CA LYS A 48 -6.11 18.63 51.29
C LYS A 48 -5.96 18.06 52.70
N MET A 49 -6.88 18.39 53.61
CA MET A 49 -6.85 17.86 54.97
C MET A 49 -7.06 16.35 55.00
N MET A 50 -7.92 15.81 54.13
CA MET A 50 -8.11 14.37 54.04
C MET A 50 -6.84 13.67 53.54
N PHE A 51 -6.14 14.26 52.56
CA PHE A 51 -4.85 13.75 52.08
C PHE A 51 -3.75 13.80 53.14
N ASP A 52 -3.67 14.86 53.95
CA ASP A 52 -2.69 14.95 55.04
C ASP A 52 -2.98 13.96 56.17
N LEU A 53 -4.26 13.76 56.52
CA LEU A 53 -4.66 12.81 57.55
C LEU A 53 -4.39 11.36 57.09
N VAL A 54 -4.67 11.05 55.82
CA VAL A 54 -4.39 9.73 55.25
C VAL A 54 -2.89 9.53 55.02
N GLY A 55 -2.15 10.57 54.59
CA GLY A 55 -0.71 10.52 54.39
C GLY A 55 0.07 10.27 55.68
N SER A 56 -0.39 10.82 56.81
CA SER A 56 0.21 10.55 58.12
C SER A 56 -0.11 9.14 58.65
N GLN A 57 -1.28 8.57 58.35
CA GLN A 57 -1.62 7.18 58.70
C GLN A 57 -1.04 6.14 57.73
N ALA A 58 -0.68 6.54 56.52
CA ALA A 58 -0.16 5.63 55.49
C ALA A 58 1.23 5.07 55.81
N ALA A 59 1.98 5.72 56.69
CA ALA A 59 3.28 5.23 57.16
C ALA A 59 3.18 3.90 57.92
N ASP A 60 2.05 3.64 58.59
CA ASP A 60 1.88 2.49 59.48
C ASP A 60 1.02 1.36 58.89
N ARG A 61 0.36 1.59 57.74
CA ARG A 61 -0.54 0.60 57.13
C ARG A 61 -0.27 0.40 55.63
N PRO A 62 0.33 -0.73 55.21
CA PRO A 62 0.68 -1.00 53.81
C PRO A 62 -0.55 -1.04 52.88
N GLU A 63 -1.72 -1.40 53.40
CA GLU A 63 -3.00 -1.43 52.68
C GLU A 63 -3.42 -0.03 52.22
N THR A 64 -3.21 0.99 53.06
CA THR A 64 -3.58 2.38 52.75
C THR A 64 -2.65 3.01 51.73
N ALA A 65 -1.35 2.64 51.74
CA ALA A 65 -0.41 3.03 50.70
C ALA A 65 -0.78 2.46 49.33
N MET A 66 -1.28 1.22 49.29
CA MET A 66 -1.77 0.59 48.06
C MET A 66 -3.07 1.25 47.57
N LEU A 67 -4.00 1.58 48.47
CA LEU A 67 -5.23 2.31 48.13
C LEU A 67 -4.94 3.70 47.56
N LEU A 68 -3.99 4.45 48.15
CA LEU A 68 -3.57 5.75 47.64
C LEU A 68 -2.95 5.62 46.24
N LYS A 69 -2.20 4.55 45.99
CA LYS A 69 -1.60 4.27 44.68
C LYS A 69 -2.65 3.91 43.61
N LEU A 70 -3.75 3.27 43.99
CA LEU A 70 -4.88 3.00 43.11
C LEU A 70 -5.68 4.28 42.81
N LEU A 71 -5.93 5.13 43.81
CA LEU A 71 -6.62 6.41 43.64
C LEU A 71 -5.79 7.42 42.83
N ALA A 72 -4.49 7.54 43.13
CA ALA A 72 -3.57 8.36 42.34
C ALA A 72 -3.34 7.79 40.92
N GLY A 73 -3.64 6.51 40.70
CA GLY A 73 -3.58 5.87 39.38
C GLY A 73 -4.80 6.17 38.50
N GLY A 74 -5.94 6.61 39.06
CA GLY A 74 -7.17 6.91 38.32
C GLY A 74 -6.98 8.07 37.33
N ASP A 75 -6.42 9.19 37.80
CA ASP A 75 -6.14 10.36 36.98
C ASP A 75 -5.12 10.05 35.86
N GLU A 76 -4.14 9.19 36.15
CA GLU A 76 -3.17 8.75 35.15
C GLU A 76 -3.78 7.77 34.14
N ALA A 77 -4.73 6.93 34.55
CA ALA A 77 -5.46 6.04 33.65
C ALA A 77 -6.36 6.83 32.68
N GLU A 78 -7.04 7.87 33.15
CA GLU A 78 -7.86 8.75 32.29
C GLU A 78 -7.00 9.50 31.26
N LYS A 79 -5.87 10.08 31.69
CA LYS A 79 -4.91 10.72 30.78
C LYS A 79 -4.35 9.73 29.75
N GLN A 80 -4.02 8.50 30.18
CA GLN A 80 -3.55 7.46 29.26
C GLN A 80 -4.62 7.05 28.26
N ALA A 81 -5.90 6.98 28.68
CA ALA A 81 -7.00 6.69 27.77
C ALA A 81 -7.18 7.80 26.73
N ALA A 82 -7.16 9.07 27.15
CA ALA A 82 -7.24 10.22 26.25
C ALA A 82 -6.09 10.23 25.23
N LEU A 83 -4.84 10.02 25.67
CA LEU A 83 -3.67 9.95 24.78
C LEU A 83 -3.78 8.80 23.77
N ARG A 84 -4.29 7.64 24.20
CA ARG A 84 -4.52 6.50 23.30
C ARG A 84 -5.60 6.78 22.28
N GLU A 85 -6.66 7.48 22.66
CA GLU A 85 -7.72 7.88 21.74
C GLU A 85 -7.21 8.89 20.69
N GLU A 86 -6.42 9.87 21.13
CA GLU A 86 -5.76 10.85 20.26
C GLU A 86 -4.85 10.14 19.25
N LEU A 87 -3.95 9.27 19.71
CA LEU A 87 -3.07 8.49 18.82
C LEU A 87 -3.85 7.63 17.83
N ARG A 88 -4.98 7.03 18.26
CA ARG A 88 -5.86 6.26 17.36
C ARG A 88 -6.58 7.15 16.35
N ALA A 89 -6.87 8.40 16.68
CA ALA A 89 -7.44 9.35 15.74
C ALA A 89 -6.40 9.74 14.68
N GLU A 90 -5.17 10.07 15.10
CA GLU A 90 -4.06 10.39 14.20
C GLU A 90 -3.75 9.24 13.24
N VAL A 91 -3.62 8.01 13.73
CA VAL A 91 -3.37 6.83 12.89
C VAL A 91 -4.49 6.63 11.86
N ARG A 92 -5.76 6.80 12.27
CA ARG A 92 -6.90 6.67 11.36
C ARG A 92 -6.88 7.75 10.27
N GLU A 93 -6.51 8.97 10.61
CA GLU A 93 -6.37 10.07 9.65
C GLU A 93 -5.27 9.76 8.64
N GLU A 94 -4.07 9.36 9.11
CA GLU A 94 -2.98 8.98 8.22
C GLU A 94 -3.32 7.78 7.31
N GLU A 95 -4.00 6.77 7.85
CA GLU A 95 -4.44 5.61 7.07
C GLU A 95 -5.46 6.01 6.01
N ALA A 96 -6.42 6.88 6.36
CA ALA A 96 -7.40 7.41 5.41
C ALA A 96 -6.72 8.18 4.27
N GLU A 97 -5.72 9.02 4.58
CA GLU A 97 -4.93 9.72 3.56
C GLU A 97 -4.15 8.77 2.65
N LYS A 98 -3.50 7.74 3.22
CA LYS A 98 -2.77 6.73 2.46
C LYS A 98 -3.70 5.95 1.53
N VAL A 99 -4.86 5.53 2.02
CA VAL A 99 -5.88 4.83 1.23
C VAL A 99 -6.41 5.72 0.11
N ALA A 100 -6.71 6.99 0.40
CA ALA A 100 -7.17 7.95 -0.60
C ALA A 100 -6.13 8.16 -1.71
N ARG A 101 -4.84 8.30 -1.35
CA ARG A 101 -3.75 8.40 -2.32
C ARG A 101 -3.60 7.15 -3.19
N LEU A 102 -3.73 5.96 -2.59
CA LEU A 102 -3.67 4.70 -3.34
C LEU A 102 -4.86 4.56 -4.31
N ALA A 103 -6.05 4.97 -3.88
CA ALA A 103 -7.24 4.98 -4.74
C ALA A 103 -7.04 5.90 -5.95
N GLU A 104 -6.56 7.13 -5.76
CA GLU A 104 -6.28 8.08 -6.85
C GLU A 104 -5.27 7.51 -7.86
N VAL A 105 -4.18 6.91 -7.38
CA VAL A 105 -3.17 6.29 -8.25
C VAL A 105 -3.77 5.10 -9.02
N SER A 106 -4.58 4.29 -8.36
CA SER A 106 -5.24 3.14 -8.99
C SER A 106 -6.20 3.58 -10.10
N GLU A 107 -7.03 4.58 -9.83
CA GLU A 107 -7.95 5.15 -10.82
C GLU A 107 -7.20 5.70 -12.04
N ARG A 108 -6.10 6.42 -11.82
CA ARG A 108 -5.25 6.90 -12.92
C ARG A 108 -4.68 5.75 -13.76
N MET A 109 -4.14 4.72 -13.12
CA MET A 109 -3.59 3.57 -13.85
C MET A 109 -4.66 2.82 -14.65
N LEU A 110 -5.87 2.68 -14.11
CA LEU A 110 -6.98 2.05 -14.82
C LEU A 110 -7.41 2.88 -16.03
N ALA A 111 -7.48 4.20 -15.91
CA ALA A 111 -7.79 5.09 -17.01
C ALA A 111 -6.72 5.04 -18.12
N GLU A 112 -5.44 5.01 -17.74
CA GLU A 112 -4.33 4.85 -18.69
C GLU A 112 -4.38 3.49 -19.40
N ASN A 113 -4.66 2.40 -18.67
CA ASN A 113 -4.77 1.07 -19.24
C ASN A 113 -5.91 0.99 -20.26
N ALA A 114 -7.09 1.52 -19.92
CA ALA A 114 -8.23 1.58 -20.84
C ALA A 114 -7.89 2.35 -22.13
N ALA A 115 -7.22 3.50 -22.01
CA ALA A 115 -6.78 4.28 -23.17
C ALA A 115 -5.72 3.55 -24.02
N LEU A 116 -4.86 2.72 -23.42
CA LEU A 116 -3.92 1.89 -24.15
C LEU A 116 -4.61 0.74 -24.87
N GLN A 117 -5.57 0.08 -24.23
CA GLN A 117 -6.39 -0.98 -24.83
C GLN A 117 -7.14 -0.45 -26.06
N GLU A 118 -7.80 0.69 -25.95
CA GLU A 118 -8.49 1.34 -27.08
C GLU A 118 -7.53 1.61 -28.27
N ARG A 119 -6.32 2.10 -27.98
CA ARG A 119 -5.30 2.31 -29.03
C ARG A 119 -4.79 1.00 -29.63
N MET A 120 -4.64 -0.04 -28.82
CA MET A 120 -4.24 -1.37 -29.30
C MET A 120 -5.31 -1.99 -30.18
N GLU A 121 -6.58 -1.87 -29.83
CA GLU A 121 -7.71 -2.30 -30.64
C GLU A 121 -7.74 -1.56 -31.98
N ALA A 122 -7.62 -0.23 -31.96
CA ALA A 122 -7.56 0.57 -33.18
C ALA A 122 -6.36 0.19 -34.08
N LEU A 123 -5.20 -0.10 -33.48
CA LEU A 123 -4.03 -0.57 -34.23
C LEU A 123 -4.25 -1.97 -34.79
N ALA A 124 -4.86 -2.88 -34.03
CA ALA A 124 -5.19 -4.22 -34.50
C ALA A 124 -6.15 -4.16 -35.70
N ALA A 125 -7.17 -3.30 -35.63
CA ALA A 125 -8.09 -3.02 -36.74
C ALA A 125 -7.34 -2.45 -37.96
N ALA A 126 -6.44 -1.49 -37.74
CA ALA A 126 -5.59 -0.91 -38.78
C ALA A 126 -4.65 -1.93 -39.45
N LEU A 127 -4.27 -3.00 -38.74
CA LEU A 127 -3.42 -4.07 -39.25
C LEU A 127 -4.20 -5.27 -39.79
N GLY A 128 -5.52 -5.33 -39.55
CA GLY A 128 -6.31 -6.53 -39.81
C GLY A 128 -5.85 -7.74 -38.97
N ALA A 129 -5.47 -7.49 -37.71
CA ALA A 129 -5.03 -8.50 -36.74
C ALA A 129 -6.12 -8.78 -35.68
N CYS A 130 -5.91 -9.79 -34.83
CA CYS A 130 -6.73 -10.00 -33.65
C CYS A 130 -6.44 -8.91 -32.59
N PRO A 131 -7.45 -8.24 -32.01
CA PRO A 131 -7.24 -7.19 -31.01
C PRO A 131 -6.67 -7.71 -29.68
N GLU A 132 -6.93 -8.99 -29.34
CA GLU A 132 -6.50 -9.58 -28.07
C GLU A 132 -5.04 -10.03 -28.08
N CYS A 133 -4.58 -10.67 -29.17
CA CYS A 133 -3.27 -11.31 -29.22
C CYS A 133 -2.34 -10.80 -30.32
N LEU A 134 -2.83 -10.00 -31.27
CA LEU A 134 -2.10 -9.54 -32.46
C LEU A 134 -1.43 -10.68 -33.28
N GLY A 135 -1.88 -11.92 -33.08
CA GLY A 135 -1.33 -13.13 -33.70
C GLY A 135 -0.14 -13.76 -32.98
N GLU A 136 0.21 -13.31 -31.77
CA GLU A 136 1.31 -13.90 -30.99
C GLU A 136 0.91 -15.20 -30.28
N ASP A 137 -0.39 -15.36 -29.97
CA ASP A 137 -0.91 -16.54 -29.26
C ASP A 137 -1.62 -17.52 -30.21
N PRO A 138 -1.06 -18.72 -30.45
CA PRO A 138 -1.67 -19.75 -31.29
C PRO A 138 -2.89 -20.42 -30.66
N LEU A 139 -3.13 -20.23 -29.35
CA LEU A 139 -4.26 -20.79 -28.61
C LEU A 139 -5.27 -19.70 -28.19
N CYS A 140 -5.19 -18.52 -28.80
CA CYS A 140 -6.06 -17.40 -28.46
C CYS A 140 -7.54 -17.77 -28.65
N ALA A 141 -8.33 -17.71 -27.57
CA ALA A 141 -9.75 -18.07 -27.58
C ALA A 141 -10.62 -17.22 -28.52
N THR A 142 -10.14 -16.05 -28.96
CA THR A 142 -10.89 -15.12 -29.82
C THR A 142 -10.65 -15.38 -31.31
N CYS A 143 -9.47 -15.88 -31.70
CA CYS A 143 -9.11 -16.05 -33.11
C CYS A 143 -8.55 -17.44 -33.45
N ASP A 144 -8.46 -18.35 -32.48
CA ASP A 144 -7.93 -19.71 -32.63
C ASP A 144 -6.57 -19.74 -33.33
N GLY A 145 -5.69 -18.79 -32.97
CA GLY A 145 -4.35 -18.65 -33.55
C GLY A 145 -4.27 -18.08 -34.96
N ALA A 146 -5.40 -17.76 -35.61
CA ALA A 146 -5.40 -17.20 -36.97
C ALA A 146 -5.19 -15.67 -37.02
N GLY A 147 -5.03 -15.00 -35.87
CA GLY A 147 -5.11 -13.55 -35.69
C GLY A 147 -3.91 -12.71 -36.14
N SER A 148 -3.05 -13.19 -37.03
CA SER A 148 -1.85 -12.47 -37.47
C SER A 148 -2.18 -11.19 -38.27
N PRO A 149 -1.27 -10.20 -38.35
CA PRO A 149 -1.48 -9.01 -39.17
C PRO A 149 -1.77 -9.36 -40.63
N GLY A 150 -2.86 -8.81 -41.18
CA GLY A 150 -3.36 -9.13 -42.52
C GLY A 150 -4.23 -10.38 -42.61
N SER A 151 -4.53 -11.06 -41.50
CA SER A 151 -5.49 -12.18 -41.45
C SER A 151 -6.92 -11.75 -41.74
N ARG A 152 -7.25 -10.48 -41.46
CA ARG A 152 -8.53 -9.83 -41.77
C ARG A 152 -8.29 -8.62 -42.67
N LEU A 153 -9.33 -8.15 -43.35
CA LEU A 153 -9.25 -6.92 -44.13
C LEU A 153 -9.04 -5.73 -43.16
N PRO A 154 -7.95 -4.95 -43.31
CA PRO A 154 -7.72 -3.81 -42.45
C PRO A 154 -8.81 -2.75 -42.57
N GLU A 155 -9.18 -2.14 -41.45
CA GLU A 155 -10.13 -1.03 -41.45
C GLU A 155 -9.48 0.21 -42.08
N ALA A 156 -10.13 0.76 -43.11
CA ALA A 156 -9.54 1.80 -43.95
C ALA A 156 -9.20 3.08 -43.17
N GLU A 157 -10.10 3.53 -42.28
CA GLU A 157 -9.90 4.73 -41.48
C GLU A 157 -8.72 4.56 -40.50
N ALA A 158 -8.70 3.47 -39.75
CA ALA A 158 -7.63 3.15 -38.81
C ALA A 158 -6.28 2.95 -39.53
N PHE A 159 -6.27 2.27 -40.69
CA PHE A 159 -5.07 2.13 -41.52
C PHE A 159 -4.52 3.48 -41.98
N HIS A 160 -5.40 4.39 -42.43
CA HIS A 160 -5.01 5.73 -42.85
C HIS A 160 -4.46 6.58 -41.70
N LEU A 161 -5.03 6.45 -40.51
CA LEU A 161 -4.61 7.20 -39.32
C LEU A 161 -3.26 6.69 -38.76
N TYR A 162 -3.11 5.38 -38.58
CA TYR A 162 -1.96 4.81 -37.85
C TYR A 162 -0.86 4.27 -38.75
N VAL A 163 -1.21 3.50 -39.79
CA VAL A 163 -0.23 2.70 -40.55
C VAL A 163 0.33 3.48 -41.74
N ARG A 164 -0.53 4.16 -42.50
CA ARG A 164 -0.13 4.89 -43.71
C ARG A 164 0.99 5.92 -43.48
N PRO A 165 0.97 6.77 -42.43
CA PRO A 165 2.05 7.73 -42.21
C PRO A 165 3.39 7.06 -41.94
N ALA A 166 3.39 5.92 -41.25
CA ALA A 166 4.61 5.14 -40.99
C ALA A 166 5.16 4.53 -42.29
N VAL A 167 4.29 3.93 -43.12
CA VAL A 167 4.67 3.35 -44.42
C VAL A 167 5.24 4.42 -45.36
N GLU A 168 4.62 5.60 -45.42
CA GLU A 168 5.10 6.71 -46.24
C GLU A 168 6.49 7.20 -45.80
N ARG A 169 6.74 7.33 -44.49
CA ARG A 169 8.07 7.68 -43.95
C ARG A 169 9.12 6.63 -44.33
N VAL A 170 8.80 5.35 -44.19
CA VAL A 170 9.71 4.25 -44.56
C VAL A 170 10.01 4.27 -46.07
N ARG A 171 8.99 4.42 -46.92
CA ARG A 171 9.16 4.54 -48.38
C ARG A 171 10.03 5.74 -48.75
N ALA A 172 9.79 6.89 -48.13
CA ALA A 172 10.60 8.09 -48.36
C ALA A 172 12.06 7.87 -47.93
N ALA A 173 12.30 7.25 -46.77
CA ALA A 173 13.64 6.90 -46.31
C ALA A 173 14.36 5.95 -47.28
N LEU A 174 13.68 4.89 -47.75
CA LEU A 174 14.25 3.94 -48.72
C LEU A 174 14.58 4.61 -50.06
N SER A 175 13.73 5.53 -50.54
CA SER A 175 13.99 6.29 -51.77
C SER A 175 15.19 7.24 -51.65
N ARG A 176 15.40 7.85 -50.47
CA ARG A 176 16.54 8.74 -50.18
C ARG A 176 17.84 8.00 -49.92
N ALA A 177 17.77 6.83 -49.28
CA ALA A 177 18.91 5.95 -49.00
C ALA A 177 19.50 5.34 -50.28
N ALA A 178 18.89 5.57 -51.44
CA ALA A 178 19.47 5.28 -52.73
C ALA A 178 20.05 6.55 -53.41
N PRO A 179 21.20 7.12 -52.96
CA PRO A 179 22.14 7.53 -53.98
C PRO A 179 22.63 6.22 -54.59
N ARG A 180 22.23 5.95 -55.85
CA ARG A 180 23.04 5.10 -56.70
C ARG A 180 24.43 5.71 -56.66
N ARG A 181 25.33 5.25 -55.78
CA ARG A 181 26.74 5.24 -56.16
C ARG A 181 26.70 4.44 -57.45
N PRO A 182 27.00 5.03 -58.62
CA PRO A 182 27.26 4.21 -59.78
C PRO A 182 28.34 3.27 -59.31
N TRP A 183 27.99 2.00 -59.12
CA TRP A 183 28.98 0.97 -58.87
C TRP A 183 30.01 1.20 -59.97
N PRO A 184 31.27 1.51 -59.66
CA PRO A 184 32.26 1.64 -60.71
C PRO A 184 32.24 0.28 -61.39
N ARG A 185 31.67 0.21 -62.60
CA ARG A 185 31.90 -0.90 -63.51
C ARG A 185 33.37 -0.82 -63.83
N ASN A 186 34.20 -1.36 -62.95
CA ASN A 186 35.58 -1.61 -63.26
C ASN A 186 35.59 -3.01 -63.87
N PRO A 187 35.55 -3.15 -65.21
CA PRO A 187 35.64 -4.46 -65.85
C PRO A 187 36.94 -5.20 -65.49
N ALA A 188 37.94 -4.51 -64.94
CA ALA A 188 39.19 -5.12 -64.49
C ALA A 188 39.08 -5.89 -63.15
N ALA A 189 38.05 -5.67 -62.33
CA ALA A 189 37.92 -6.31 -61.02
C ALA A 189 37.33 -7.73 -61.06
N SER A 190 36.73 -8.14 -62.19
CA SER A 190 36.15 -9.48 -62.36
C SER A 190 37.18 -10.57 -62.71
N ALA A 191 38.44 -10.21 -63.00
CA ALA A 191 39.46 -11.16 -63.42
C ALA A 191 40.28 -11.78 -62.27
N ALA A 192 40.13 -11.33 -61.01
CA ALA A 192 41.10 -11.62 -59.96
C ALA A 192 40.67 -12.63 -58.88
N VAL A 193 39.48 -13.24 -58.94
CA VAL A 193 39.01 -14.18 -57.88
C VAL A 193 38.74 -15.57 -58.44
N LEU A 194 39.80 -16.23 -58.90
CA LEU A 194 39.86 -17.68 -59.10
C LEU A 194 41.24 -18.16 -58.62
N THR A 195 41.44 -18.17 -57.30
CA THR A 195 42.52 -18.92 -56.66
C THR A 195 41.91 -20.05 -55.84
N PRO A 196 42.04 -21.33 -56.27
CA PRO A 196 41.68 -22.47 -55.46
C PRO A 196 42.76 -22.67 -54.38
N ALA A 197 42.48 -22.25 -53.15
CA ALA A 197 43.31 -22.58 -52.00
C ALA A 197 43.02 -24.01 -51.54
N ARG A 198 43.79 -24.92 -52.14
CA ARG A 198 44.27 -26.22 -51.65
C ARG A 198 43.61 -26.85 -50.42
N ALA A 199 43.15 -28.07 -50.66
CA ALA A 199 42.98 -29.16 -49.71
C ALA A 199 44.10 -29.19 -48.65
N GLY A 200 43.72 -28.92 -47.41
CA GLY A 200 44.49 -29.20 -46.21
C GLY A 200 43.76 -30.27 -45.40
N ALA A 201 44.05 -31.53 -45.72
CA ALA A 201 43.75 -32.67 -44.89
C ALA A 201 44.48 -32.57 -43.55
N ARG A 202 43.84 -33.05 -42.48
CA ARG A 202 44.42 -33.76 -41.30
C ARG A 202 43.44 -33.73 -40.12
N PRO A 203 43.58 -34.66 -39.16
CA PRO A 203 43.50 -36.11 -39.27
C PRO A 203 42.30 -36.68 -38.49
#